data_AF-A0A0R1LPU3-F1
#
_entry.id   AF-A0A0R1LPU3-F1
#
_cell.length_a   1.000
_cell.length_b   1.000
_cell.length_c   1.000
_cell.angle_alpha   90.00
_cell.angle_beta   90.00
_cell.angle_gamma   90.00
#
_symmetry.space_group_name_H-M   'P 1'
#
loop_
_entity.id
_entity.type
_entity.pdbx_description
1 polymer ?
#
loop_
_entity_poly.entity_id
_entity_poly.type
_entity_poly.pdbx_seq_one_letter_code
_entity_poly.pdbx_strand_id
1 'polypeptide(L)'
;MDKHQLVIRKKTGLASRLRRAILLILLWLFAIYVIGINLCFIFGVYTDSLVVNYSLFNLSLHVYKLFGILIVVIGALISLYGVVHIRNLKRKAADHD
;
A
#
# COMPACT_ATOMS: atom_id res chain seq x y z
N MET A 1 41.01 -8.82 -0.43
CA MET A 1 39.92 -8.28 0.42
C MET A 1 38.67 -9.04 0.07
N ASP A 2 38.07 -9.71 1.05
CA ASP A 2 36.99 -10.68 0.83
C ASP A 2 35.68 -9.97 0.42
N LYS A 3 35.22 -10.21 -0.83
CA LYS A 3 34.01 -9.60 -1.42
C LYS A 3 32.74 -9.90 -0.60
N HIS A 4 32.78 -10.86 0.31
CA HIS A 4 31.64 -11.25 1.14
C HIS A 4 31.27 -10.26 2.26
N GLN A 5 32.11 -9.26 2.58
CA GLN A 5 31.84 -8.31 3.66
C GLN A 5 31.14 -7.00 3.26
N LEU A 6 30.95 -6.72 1.95
CA LEU A 6 30.36 -5.47 1.48
C LEU A 6 28.83 -5.43 1.49
N VAL A 7 28.17 -6.56 1.77
CA VAL A 7 26.71 -6.59 1.92
C VAL A 7 26.36 -6.20 3.36
N ILE A 8 26.38 -4.90 3.65
CA ILE A 8 25.77 -4.33 4.87
C ILE A 8 24.25 -4.53 4.75
N ARG A 9 23.78 -5.74 5.05
CA ARG A 9 22.35 -6.05 5.11
C ARG A 9 21.85 -5.47 6.42
N LYS A 10 21.33 -4.23 6.38
CA LYS A 10 20.69 -3.59 7.53
C LYS A 10 19.56 -4.50 8.01
N LYS A 11 19.82 -5.30 9.06
CA LYS A 11 18.81 -6.20 9.65
C LYS A 11 17.77 -5.31 10.30
N THR A 12 16.68 -5.04 9.58
CA THR A 12 15.46 -4.47 10.17
C THR A 12 15.04 -5.41 11.29
N GLY A 13 15.12 -4.95 12.54
CA GLY A 13 14.79 -5.77 13.71
C GLY A 13 13.37 -6.32 13.61
N LEU A 14 13.15 -7.51 14.19
CA LEU A 14 11.85 -8.19 14.20
C LEU A 14 10.73 -7.27 14.72
N ALA A 15 11.00 -6.49 15.77
CA ALA A 15 10.05 -5.51 16.31
C ALA A 15 9.69 -4.39 15.31
N SER A 16 10.61 -3.97 14.44
CA SER A 16 10.31 -2.97 13.40
C SER A 16 9.45 -3.57 12.28
N ARG A 17 9.70 -4.83 11.92
CA ARG A 17 8.88 -5.55 10.94
C ARG A 17 7.46 -5.80 11.46
N LEU A 18 7.33 -6.24 12.70
CA LEU A 18 6.03 -6.54 13.31
C LEU A 18 5.17 -5.27 13.43
N ARG A 19 5.75 -4.16 13.91
CA ARG A 19 5.02 -2.87 13.97
C ARG A 19 4.51 -2.44 12.61
N ARG A 20 5.33 -2.56 11.56
CA ARG A 20 4.89 -2.26 10.18
C ARG A 20 3.77 -3.19 9.73
N ALA A 21 3.87 -4.49 10.02
CA ALA A 21 2.84 -5.45 9.68
C ALA A 21 1.50 -5.13 10.36
N ILE A 22 1.52 -4.83 11.67
CA ILE A 22 0.31 -4.46 12.42
C ILE A 22 -0.34 -3.19 11.84
N LEU A 23 0.46 -2.15 11.56
CA LEU A 23 -0.05 -0.93 10.95
C LEU A 23 -0.69 -1.19 9.57
N LEU A 24 -0.06 -2.02 8.75
CA LEU A 24 -0.60 -2.42 7.46
C LEU A 24 -1.91 -3.22 7.61
N ILE A 25 -1.98 -4.15 8.55
CA ILE A 25 -3.20 -4.94 8.82
C ILE A 25 -4.34 -4.01 9.25
N LEU A 26 -4.11 -3.12 10.22
CA LEU A 26 -5.12 -2.17 10.69
C LEU A 26 -5.61 -1.26 9.56
N LEU A 27 -4.68 -0.76 8.73
CA LEU A 27 -5.02 0.05 7.57
C LEU A 27 -5.93 -0.69 6.60
N TRP A 28 -5.60 -1.95 6.28
CA TRP A 28 -6.40 -2.75 5.35
C TRP A 28 -7.75 -3.14 5.93
N LEU A 29 -7.85 -3.44 7.23
CA LEU A 29 -9.13 -3.69 7.89
C LEU A 29 -10.06 -2.47 7.78
N PHE A 30 -9.53 -1.27 8.02
CA PHE A 30 -10.29 -0.04 7.87
C PHE A 30 -10.72 0.20 6.40
N ALA A 31 -9.81 -0.02 5.45
CA ALA A 31 -10.12 0.10 4.03
C ALA A 31 -11.24 -0.85 3.59
N ILE A 32 -11.15 -2.13 3.97
CA ILE A 32 -12.19 -3.15 3.68
C ILE A 32 -13.52 -2.76 4.31
N TYR A 33 -13.52 -2.25 5.54
CA TYR A 33 -14.72 -1.79 6.23
C TYR A 33 -15.43 -0.66 5.46
N VAL A 34 -14.69 0.37 5.06
CA VAL A 34 -15.23 1.48 4.26
C VAL A 34 -15.77 0.99 2.91
N ILE A 35 -15.03 0.12 2.22
CA ILE A 35 -15.48 -0.47 0.96
C ILE A 35 -16.76 -1.30 1.16
N GLY A 36 -16.81 -2.11 2.23
CA GLY A 36 -17.96 -2.95 2.57
C GLY A 36 -19.22 -2.15 2.80
N ILE A 37 -19.17 -1.07 3.60
CA ILE A 37 -20.33 -0.19 3.84
C ILE A 37 -20.84 0.41 2.52
N ASN A 38 -19.94 0.90 1.67
CA ASN A 38 -20.30 1.52 0.40
C ASN A 38 -20.87 0.49 -0.59
N LEU A 39 -20.34 -0.74 -0.63
CA LEU A 39 -20.90 -1.84 -1.43
C LEU A 39 -22.30 -2.23 -0.94
N CYS A 40 -22.51 -2.39 0.38
CA CYS A 40 -23.83 -2.69 0.94
C CYS A 40 -24.87 -1.65 0.50
N PHE A 41 -24.50 -0.37 0.48
CA PHE A 41 -25.37 0.71 0.01
C PHE A 41 -25.67 0.59 -1.50
N ILE A 42 -24.67 0.31 -2.34
CA ILE A 42 -24.86 0.10 -3.80
C ILE A 42 -25.82 -1.08 -4.06
N PHE A 43 -25.74 -2.15 -3.26
CA PHE A 43 -26.61 -3.32 -3.38
C PHE A 43 -27.99 -3.14 -2.70
N GLY A 44 -28.28 -1.97 -2.12
CA GLY A 44 -29.56 -1.70 -1.48
C GLY A 44 -29.77 -2.40 -0.13
N VAL A 45 -28.70 -2.85 0.52
CA VAL A 45 -28.74 -3.42 1.86
C VAL A 45 -28.69 -2.29 2.87
N TYR A 46 -29.86 -1.95 3.41
CA TYR A 46 -30.02 -0.87 4.37
C TYR A 46 -30.29 -1.42 5.77
N THR A 47 -29.59 -0.90 6.77
CA THR A 47 -29.86 -1.12 8.19
C THR A 47 -29.56 0.20 8.88
N ASP A 48 -30.28 0.57 9.95
CA ASP A 48 -30.15 1.90 10.57
C ASP A 48 -28.70 2.25 10.95
N SER A 49 -27.94 1.27 11.45
CA SER A 49 -26.51 1.41 11.74
C SER A 49 -25.64 1.58 10.48
N LEU A 50 -25.97 0.91 9.38
CA LEU A 50 -25.26 1.01 8.10
C LEU A 50 -25.50 2.36 7.42
N VAL A 51 -26.70 2.94 7.52
CA VAL A 51 -27.03 4.24 6.91
C VAL A 51 -26.26 5.40 7.58
N VAL A 52 -26.09 5.34 8.90
CA VAL A 52 -25.28 6.33 9.65
C VAL A 52 -23.80 6.21 9.28
N ASN A 53 -23.27 4.98 9.27
CA ASN A 53 -21.88 4.73 8.88
C ASN A 53 -21.62 5.09 7.41
N TYR A 54 -22.59 4.82 6.54
CA TYR A 54 -22.55 5.26 5.15
C TYR A 54 -22.50 6.78 5.10
N SER A 55 -23.38 7.52 5.77
CA SER A 55 -23.35 8.99 5.72
C SER A 55 -22.01 9.60 6.16
N LEU A 56 -21.31 8.96 7.10
CA LEU A 56 -19.96 9.34 7.54
C LEU A 56 -18.85 8.97 6.55
N PHE A 57 -18.96 7.80 5.90
CA PHE A 57 -17.92 7.23 5.03
C PHE A 57 -18.33 7.14 3.56
N ASN A 58 -19.39 7.85 3.17
CA ASN A 58 -19.92 7.91 1.81
C ASN A 58 -18.95 8.75 1.00
N LEU A 59 -17.96 8.07 0.41
CA LEU A 59 -17.16 8.68 -0.61
C LEU A 59 -18.06 8.81 -1.84
N SER A 60 -18.32 10.05 -2.26
CA SER A 60 -18.94 10.30 -3.56
C SER A 60 -18.21 9.48 -4.63
N LEU A 61 -18.96 8.98 -5.62
CA LEU A 61 -18.41 8.26 -6.79
C LEU A 61 -17.25 9.02 -7.44
N HIS A 62 -17.27 10.36 -7.39
CA HIS A 62 -16.18 11.21 -7.85
C HIS A 62 -14.89 11.00 -7.03
N VAL A 63 -15.00 10.91 -5.72
CA VAL A 63 -13.88 10.66 -4.79
C VAL A 63 -13.35 9.24 -4.97
N TYR A 64 -14.21 8.24 -5.15
CA TYR A 64 -13.78 6.87 -5.49
C TYR A 64 -12.94 6.83 -6.77
N LYS A 65 -13.41 7.53 -7.81
CA LYS A 65 -12.69 7.61 -9.09
C LYS A 65 -11.35 8.31 -8.92
N LEU A 66 -11.31 9.41 -8.17
CA LEU A 66 -10.07 10.13 -7.86
C LEU A 66 -9.09 9.25 -7.07
N PHE A 67 -9.56 8.55 -6.04
CA PHE A 67 -8.75 7.68 -5.19
C PHE A 67 -8.21 6.47 -5.96
N GLY A 68 -9.04 5.85 -6.81
CA GLY A 68 -8.61 4.77 -7.70
C GLY A 68 -7.53 5.22 -8.68
N ILE A 69 -7.69 6.39 -9.31
CA ILE A 69 -6.66 6.98 -10.18
C ILE A 69 -5.37 7.22 -9.38
N LEU A 70 -5.48 7.78 -8.18
CA LEU A 70 -4.33 8.05 -7.31
C LEU A 70 -3.56 6.76 -6.97
N ILE A 71 -4.26 5.68 -6.61
CA ILE A 71 -3.65 4.37 -6.33
C ILE A 71 -2.90 3.85 -7.57
N VAL A 72 -3.52 3.92 -8.74
CA VAL A 72 -2.88 3.47 -10.00
C VAL A 72 -1.63 4.29 -10.30
N VAL A 73 -1.69 5.62 -10.17
CA VAL A 73 -0.55 6.52 -10.43
C VAL A 73 0.59 6.26 -9.44
N ILE A 74 0.29 6.19 -8.14
CA ILE A 74 1.31 5.90 -7.12
C ILE A 74 1.91 4.51 -7.35
N GLY A 75 1.09 3.50 -7.65
CA GLY A 75 1.56 2.16 -7.96
C GLY A 75 2.51 2.12 -9.16
N ALA A 76 2.19 2.86 -10.23
CA ALA A 76 3.05 3.00 -11.40
C ALA A 76 4.39 3.68 -11.07
N LEU A 77 4.35 4.76 -10.27
CA LEU A 77 5.57 5.48 -9.84
C LEU A 77 6.49 4.59 -8.99
N ILE A 78 5.92 3.86 -8.01
CA ILE A 78 6.69 2.94 -7.16
C ILE A 78 7.32 1.83 -8.00
N SER A 79 6.56 1.26 -8.94
CA SER A 79 7.05 0.20 -9.83
C SER A 79 8.19 0.72 -10.71
N LEU A 80 8.01 1.89 -11.34
CA LEU A 80 9.04 2.52 -12.16
C LEU A 80 10.31 2.81 -11.36
N TYR A 81 10.17 3.40 -10.18
CA TYR A 81 11.29 3.64 -9.28
C TYR A 81 12.00 2.34 -8.89
N GLY A 82 11.24 1.29 -8.56
CA GLY A 82 11.78 -0.03 -8.23
C GLY A 82 12.62 -0.62 -9.37
N VAL A 83 12.10 -0.55 -10.61
CA VAL A 83 12.81 -1.01 -11.81
C VAL A 83 14.09 -0.20 -12.03
N VAL A 84 14.02 1.12 -11.96
CA VAL A 84 15.19 2.01 -12.12
C VAL A 84 16.24 1.74 -11.04
N HIS A 85 15.83 1.60 -9.79
CA HIS A 85 16.71 1.34 -8.66
C HIS A 85 17.44 0.00 -8.82
N ILE A 86 16.73 -1.08 -9.18
CA ILE A 86 17.33 -2.40 -9.42
C ILE A 86 18.30 -2.35 -10.61
N ARG A 87 17.95 -1.65 -11.70
CA ARG A 87 18.85 -1.51 -12.86
C ARG A 87 20.12 -0.74 -12.51
N ASN A 88 20.02 0.31 -11.71
CA ASN A 88 21.17 1.08 -11.25
C ASN A 88 22.08 0.26 -10.32
N LEU A 89 21.51 -0.57 -9.44
CA LEU A 89 22.27 -1.49 -8.61
C LEU A 89 23.00 -2.55 -9.46
N LYS A 90 22.34 -3.11 -10.49
CA LYS A 90 22.98 -4.05 -11.43
C LYS A 90 24.15 -3.41 -12.18
N ARG A 91 24.00 -2.17 -12.65
CA ARG A 91 25.08 -1.44 -13.33
C ARG A 91 26.28 -1.20 -12.42
N LYS A 92 26.05 -0.76 -11.17
CA LYS A 92 27.14 -0.55 -10.20
C LYS A 92 27.86 -1.84 -9.79
N ALA A 93 27.16 -2.98 -9.80
CA ALA A 93 27.79 -4.27 -9.53
C ALA A 93 28.70 -4.71 -10.68
N ALA A 94 28.33 -4.43 -11.93
CA ALA A 94 29.12 -4.78 -13.11
C ALA A 94 30.37 -3.91 -13.31
N ASP A 95 30.38 -2.67 -12.80
CA ASP A 95 31.54 -1.75 -12.85
C ASP A 95 32.62 -2.06 -11.80
N HIS A 96 32.33 -2.96 -10.84
CA HIS A 96 33.21 -3.35 -9.73
C HIS A 96 33.76 -4.79 -9.83
N ASP A 97 33.51 -5.47 -10.96
CA ASP A 97 34.19 -6.71 -11.38
C ASP A 97 35.27 -6.39 -12.41
#